data_AF-A0A552LDY7-F1
#
_entry.id   AF-A0A552LDY7-F1
#
_cell.length_a   1.000
_cell.length_b   1.000
_cell.length_c   1.000
_cell.angle_alpha   90.00
_cell.angle_beta   90.00
_cell.angle_gamma   90.00
#
_symmetry.space_group_name_H-M   'P 1'
#
loop_
_entity.id
_entity.type
_entity.pdbx_description
1 polymer ?
#
loop_
_entity_poly.entity_id
_entity_poly.type
_entity_poly.pdbx_seq_one_letter_code
_entity_poly.pdbx_strand_id
1 'polypeptide(L)'
;MDTSQNQSGGCPVMHGANSSATHANMAQAWWPESLNLDILHQHDSKTNPLQGFNYREAVKKLDVASLKKDLTELMTSSQPWWPADWGHYGGLMIRMAWHAAGTYRVADGRGGAGTGNQRFAPLNSWPDNGNLDKARRLLWPIKKKYGNRISWADLIILAGNVAYESMGFKTFGFAFGREDIWHPEKDIYWGSEKEWLAPSGSEGSRYSGQRDLENPLAAVMMGLIYVNPEG
;
A
#
# COMPACT_ATOMS: atom_id res chain seq x y z
N MET A 1 -37.04 -22.36 12.02
CA MET A 1 -36.07 -22.61 10.94
C MET A 1 -35.20 -21.37 10.85
N ASP A 2 -33.89 -21.60 10.80
CA ASP A 2 -32.81 -20.63 11.00
C ASP A 2 -32.99 -19.30 10.27
N THR A 3 -32.73 -18.21 11.00
CA THR A 3 -32.41 -16.90 10.41
C THR A 3 -30.93 -16.67 10.58
N SER A 4 -30.15 -17.13 9.62
CA SER A 4 -28.74 -16.77 9.47
C SER A 4 -28.66 -15.29 9.07
N GLN A 5 -28.60 -14.39 10.06
CA GLN A 5 -28.17 -13.02 9.83
C GLN A 5 -26.67 -13.03 9.52
N ASN A 6 -26.32 -12.85 8.25
CA ASN A 6 -24.97 -12.44 7.86
C ASN A 6 -24.70 -11.03 8.41
N GLN A 7 -24.12 -10.95 9.60
CA GLN A 7 -23.54 -9.70 10.10
C GLN A 7 -22.22 -9.42 9.37
N SER A 8 -22.27 -8.66 8.28
CA SER A 8 -21.08 -8.05 7.70
C SER A 8 -20.74 -6.76 8.46
N GLY A 9 -19.73 -6.81 9.35
CA GLY A 9 -19.00 -5.61 9.77
C GLY A 9 -19.09 -5.14 11.24
N GLY A 10 -19.65 -5.92 12.17
CA GLY A 10 -19.63 -5.58 13.60
C GLY A 10 -18.42 -6.15 14.36
N CYS A 11 -17.77 -5.37 15.22
CA CYS A 11 -16.84 -5.93 16.21
C CYS A 11 -17.66 -6.67 17.30
N PRO A 12 -17.47 -7.97 17.53
CA PRO A 12 -18.34 -8.77 18.40
C PRO A 12 -18.14 -8.52 19.91
N VAL A 13 -17.23 -7.61 20.28
CA VAL A 13 -16.90 -7.28 21.67
C VAL A 13 -17.34 -5.84 21.97
N MET A 14 -18.23 -5.65 22.95
CA MET A 14 -18.65 -4.32 23.39
C MET A 14 -17.55 -3.64 24.21
N HIS A 15 -17.16 -2.43 23.78
CA HIS A 15 -16.26 -1.54 24.51
C HIS A 15 -16.98 -0.22 24.78
N GLY A 16 -17.01 0.25 26.03
CA GLY A 16 -17.65 1.53 26.41
C GLY A 16 -16.84 2.79 26.05
N ALA A 17 -15.61 2.60 25.59
CA ALA A 17 -14.78 3.67 25.02
C ALA A 17 -14.86 3.62 23.49
N ASN A 18 -14.68 4.77 22.82
CA ASN A 18 -14.52 4.83 21.36
C ASN A 18 -13.13 4.31 20.95
N SER A 19 -12.89 3.03 21.20
CA SER A 19 -11.60 2.34 21.04
C SER A 19 -11.53 1.48 19.79
N SER A 20 -12.61 1.42 18.99
CA SER A 20 -12.64 0.69 17.72
C SER A 20 -13.08 1.58 16.56
N ALA A 21 -12.54 1.30 15.37
CA ALA A 21 -12.89 2.03 14.15
C ALA A 21 -14.40 1.94 13.81
N THR A 22 -15.08 0.87 14.24
CA THR A 22 -16.54 0.72 14.12
C THR A 22 -17.33 1.77 14.89
N HIS A 23 -16.80 2.28 16.01
CA HIS A 23 -17.42 3.36 16.77
C HIS A 23 -16.90 4.76 16.36
N ALA A 24 -15.72 4.82 15.74
CA ALA A 24 -15.06 6.07 15.37
C ALA A 24 -15.85 6.90 14.34
N ASN A 25 -16.66 6.25 13.49
CA ASN A 25 -17.43 6.90 12.42
C ASN A 25 -18.97 6.78 12.59
N MET A 26 -19.47 6.65 13.82
CA MET A 26 -20.92 6.54 14.04
C MET A 26 -21.71 7.75 13.50
N ALA A 27 -21.14 8.96 13.54
CA ALA A 27 -21.80 10.13 12.98
C ALA A 27 -22.06 9.97 11.47
N GLN A 28 -21.08 9.48 10.71
CA GLN A 28 -21.22 9.22 9.28
C GLN A 28 -22.17 8.05 9.01
N ALA A 29 -22.34 7.10 9.94
CA ALA A 29 -23.36 6.08 9.80
C ALA A 29 -24.79 6.64 9.89
N TRP A 30 -25.02 7.66 10.73
CA TRP A 30 -26.31 8.36 10.81
C TRP A 30 -26.52 9.39 9.70
N TRP A 31 -25.45 10.04 9.26
CA TRP A 31 -25.46 11.06 8.20
C TRP A 31 -24.44 10.71 7.10
N PRO A 32 -24.73 9.71 6.25
CA PRO A 32 -23.79 9.23 5.23
C PRO A 32 -23.45 10.28 4.17
N GLU A 33 -24.36 11.23 3.91
CA GLU A 33 -24.18 12.32 2.96
C GLU A 33 -23.45 13.54 3.55
N SER A 34 -22.91 13.44 4.77
CA SER A 34 -22.18 14.53 5.40
C SER A 34 -20.82 14.76 4.71
N LEU A 35 -20.42 16.03 4.61
CA LEU A 35 -19.14 16.40 4.03
C LEU A 35 -17.98 15.84 4.87
N ASN A 36 -17.06 15.11 4.22
CA ASN A 36 -15.92 14.51 4.89
C ASN A 36 -14.78 15.52 5.11
N LEU A 37 -14.70 16.10 6.31
CA LEU A 37 -13.62 17.03 6.68
C LEU A 37 -12.35 16.32 7.22
N ASP A 38 -12.40 15.01 7.46
CA ASP A 38 -11.24 14.23 7.94
C ASP A 38 -10.05 14.34 6.99
N ILE A 39 -10.34 14.50 5.69
CA ILE A 39 -9.31 14.55 4.66
C ILE A 39 -8.39 15.76 4.75
N LEU A 40 -8.82 16.81 5.44
CA LEU A 40 -8.09 18.07 5.55
C LEU A 40 -7.05 18.08 6.69
N HIS A 41 -7.06 17.08 7.57
CA HIS A 41 -6.21 17.05 8.78
C HIS A 41 -5.59 15.67 9.05
N GLN A 42 -5.49 14.84 8.01
CA GLN A 42 -4.92 13.50 8.05
C GLN A 42 -3.48 13.50 8.59
N HIS A 43 -2.54 14.06 7.83
CA HIS A 43 -1.09 13.96 8.08
C HIS A 43 -0.56 15.08 9.00
N ASP A 44 -1.29 15.41 10.06
CA ASP A 44 -0.86 16.42 11.05
C ASP A 44 0.30 15.90 11.93
N SER A 45 1.05 16.86 12.46
CA SER A 45 2.15 16.73 13.44
C SER A 45 1.89 15.77 14.60
N LYS A 46 0.64 15.66 15.08
CA LYS A 46 0.28 14.75 16.18
C LYS A 46 0.44 13.27 15.83
N THR A 47 0.28 12.92 14.56
CA THR A 47 0.42 11.53 14.08
C THR A 47 1.85 11.21 13.63
N ASN A 48 2.67 12.24 13.40
CA ASN A 48 4.04 12.09 12.92
C ASN A 48 5.01 11.89 14.11
N PRO A 49 5.65 10.71 14.26
CA PRO A 49 6.61 10.45 15.32
C PRO A 49 7.97 11.14 15.11
N LEU A 50 8.22 11.72 13.92
CA LEU A 50 9.46 12.39 13.56
C LEU A 50 9.25 13.92 13.50
N GLN A 51 8.86 14.53 14.62
CA GLN A 51 8.63 15.96 14.69
C GLN A 51 9.91 16.76 14.41
N GLY A 52 9.81 17.79 13.54
CA GLY A 52 10.95 18.62 13.14
C GLY A 52 11.97 17.92 12.24
N PHE A 53 11.71 16.69 11.79
CA PHE A 53 12.60 15.94 10.92
C PHE A 53 12.45 16.37 9.45
N ASN A 54 13.58 16.56 8.77
CA ASN A 54 13.62 16.82 7.32
C ASN A 54 14.21 15.61 6.58
N TYR A 55 13.36 14.87 5.89
CA TYR A 55 13.77 13.67 5.16
C TYR A 55 14.74 13.98 4.02
N ARG A 56 14.50 15.06 3.27
CA ARG A 56 15.35 15.45 2.13
C ARG A 56 16.79 15.73 2.56
N GLU A 57 16.98 16.30 3.75
CA GLU A 57 18.33 16.49 4.30
C GLU A 57 18.93 15.20 4.88
N ALA A 58 18.10 14.31 5.43
CA ALA A 58 18.56 13.04 5.96
C ALA A 58 19.01 12.07 4.86
N VAL A 59 18.25 11.97 3.76
CA VAL A 59 18.55 11.04 2.66
C VAL A 59 19.79 11.44 1.85
N LYS A 60 20.14 12.73 1.81
CA LYS A 60 21.42 13.19 1.24
C LYS A 60 22.65 12.61 1.95
N LYS A 61 22.51 12.22 3.23
CA LYS A 61 23.58 11.64 4.06
C LYS A 61 23.60 10.11 4.01
N LEU A 62 22.76 9.51 3.17
CA LEU A 62 22.67 8.06 3.00
C LEU A 62 23.88 7.54 2.21
N ASP A 63 24.51 6.49 2.72
CA ASP A 63 25.47 5.71 1.93
C ASP A 63 24.69 4.83 0.94
N VAL A 64 24.45 5.38 -0.24
CA VAL A 64 23.68 4.72 -1.31
C VAL A 64 24.39 3.47 -1.82
N ALA A 65 25.73 3.48 -1.87
CA ALA A 65 26.50 2.33 -2.36
C ALA A 65 26.34 1.14 -1.42
N SER A 66 26.49 1.36 -0.11
CA SER A 66 26.26 0.31 0.89
C SER A 66 24.81 -0.16 0.90
N LEU A 67 23.83 0.75 0.75
CA LEU A 67 22.41 0.36 0.69
C LEU A 67 22.12 -0.54 -0.51
N LYS A 68 22.60 -0.18 -1.71
CA LYS A 68 22.43 -1.01 -2.91
C LYS A 68 23.12 -2.36 -2.75
N LYS A 69 24.32 -2.39 -2.15
CA LYS A 69 25.03 -3.65 -1.85
C LYS A 69 24.21 -4.55 -0.93
N ASP A 70 23.72 -4.03 0.18
CA ASP A 70 22.88 -4.80 1.12
C ASP A 70 21.59 -5.31 0.47
N LEU A 71 20.96 -4.49 -0.39
CA LEU A 71 19.78 -4.91 -1.15
C LEU A 71 20.10 -6.03 -2.14
N THR A 72 21.24 -5.95 -2.83
CA THR A 72 21.70 -7.02 -3.73
C THR A 72 21.97 -8.31 -2.95
N GLU A 73 22.65 -8.23 -1.80
CA GLU A 73 22.90 -9.39 -0.94
C GLU A 73 21.61 -10.00 -0.40
N LEU A 74 20.62 -9.18 -0.02
CA LEU A 74 19.30 -9.64 0.41
C LEU A 74 18.65 -10.52 -0.66
N MET A 75 18.82 -10.22 -1.95
CA MET A 75 18.14 -10.95 -3.02
C MET A 75 18.42 -12.45 -2.97
N THR A 76 19.61 -12.87 -2.58
CA THR A 76 20.00 -14.29 -2.50
C THR A 76 20.14 -14.80 -1.06
N SER A 77 19.78 -13.99 -0.06
CA SER A 77 19.86 -14.33 1.37
C SER A 77 18.55 -14.94 1.86
N SER A 78 18.23 -16.13 1.35
CA SER A 78 16.97 -16.85 1.62
C SER A 78 16.72 -17.03 3.13
N GLN A 79 15.50 -16.73 3.56
CA GLN A 79 15.04 -16.85 4.93
C GLN A 79 14.14 -18.08 5.09
N PRO A 80 14.31 -18.89 6.15
CA PRO A 80 13.54 -20.14 6.30
C PRO A 80 12.03 -19.92 6.48
N TRP A 81 11.60 -18.76 6.99
CA TRP A 81 10.19 -18.42 7.19
C TRP A 81 9.49 -17.95 5.91
N TRP A 82 10.25 -17.63 4.86
CA TRP A 82 9.73 -17.32 3.53
C TRP A 82 10.83 -17.60 2.50
N PRO A 83 11.08 -18.85 2.13
CA PRO A 83 12.20 -19.21 1.25
C PRO A 83 12.15 -18.47 -0.09
N ALA A 84 13.31 -18.08 -0.60
CA ALA A 84 13.40 -17.46 -1.92
C ALA A 84 13.19 -18.51 -3.02
N ASP A 85 12.23 -18.26 -3.91
CA ASP A 85 12.03 -19.08 -5.11
C ASP A 85 13.32 -19.07 -5.95
N TRP A 86 13.79 -20.26 -6.32
CA TRP A 86 15.08 -20.46 -7.01
C TRP A 86 16.29 -19.81 -6.31
N GLY A 87 16.19 -19.57 -5.01
CA GLY A 87 17.25 -18.90 -4.24
C GLY A 87 17.37 -17.40 -4.50
N HIS A 88 16.40 -16.75 -5.15
CA HIS A 88 16.45 -15.31 -5.44
C HIS A 88 15.10 -14.59 -5.25
N TYR A 89 15.00 -13.61 -4.35
CA TYR A 89 13.78 -12.80 -4.10
C TYR A 89 13.44 -11.77 -5.20
N GLY A 90 14.04 -11.89 -6.38
CA GLY A 90 14.07 -10.83 -7.38
C GLY A 90 12.67 -10.54 -7.93
N GLY A 91 11.97 -11.58 -8.36
CA GLY A 91 10.58 -11.47 -8.81
C GLY A 91 9.64 -10.92 -7.73
N LEU A 92 9.84 -11.33 -6.47
CA LEU A 92 9.05 -10.84 -5.34
C LEU A 92 9.25 -9.33 -5.09
N MET A 93 10.49 -8.85 -5.11
CA MET A 93 10.81 -7.43 -4.92
C MET A 93 10.34 -6.57 -6.09
N ILE A 94 10.44 -7.07 -7.32
CA ILE A 94 9.90 -6.41 -8.51
C ILE A 94 8.37 -6.30 -8.39
N ARG A 95 7.67 -7.39 -8.07
CA ARG A 95 6.21 -7.36 -7.87
C ARG A 95 5.82 -6.38 -6.77
N MET A 96 6.53 -6.37 -5.64
CA MET A 96 6.26 -5.43 -4.56
C MET A 96 6.38 -3.96 -5.01
N ALA A 97 7.45 -3.61 -5.72
CA ALA A 97 7.66 -2.27 -6.24
C ALA A 97 6.62 -1.89 -7.30
N TRP A 98 6.32 -2.82 -8.22
CA TRP A 98 5.27 -2.66 -9.22
C TRP A 98 3.91 -2.40 -8.59
N HIS A 99 3.48 -3.21 -7.61
CA HIS A 99 2.19 -3.03 -6.93
C HIS A 99 2.14 -1.73 -6.11
N ALA A 100 3.27 -1.29 -5.55
CA ALA A 100 3.33 -0.01 -4.86
C ALA A 100 3.13 1.16 -5.83
N ALA A 101 3.80 1.13 -6.99
CA ALA A 101 3.67 2.17 -8.01
C ALA A 101 2.35 2.10 -8.80
N GLY A 102 1.80 0.89 -8.94
CA GLY A 102 0.74 0.60 -9.90
C GLY A 102 -0.65 1.07 -9.49
N THR A 103 -0.84 1.51 -8.25
CA THR A 103 -2.12 2.08 -7.79
C THR A 103 -2.37 3.51 -8.29
N TYR A 104 -1.39 4.09 -9.00
CA TYR A 104 -1.48 5.45 -9.54
C TYR A 104 -2.57 5.58 -10.60
N ARG A 105 -3.26 6.71 -10.60
CA ARG A 105 -4.27 7.09 -11.58
C ARG A 105 -4.10 8.53 -12.03
N VAL A 106 -4.18 8.74 -13.34
CA VAL A 106 -3.97 10.04 -13.98
C VAL A 106 -5.11 11.03 -13.75
N ALA A 107 -6.32 10.54 -13.50
CA ALA A 107 -7.52 11.37 -13.41
C ALA A 107 -7.50 12.35 -12.24
N ASP A 108 -6.93 11.95 -11.10
CA ASP A 108 -6.84 12.78 -9.90
C ASP A 108 -5.44 12.77 -9.25
N GLY A 109 -4.48 12.05 -9.85
CA GLY A 109 -3.10 11.97 -9.39
C GLY A 109 -2.89 11.14 -8.13
N ARG A 110 -3.92 10.44 -7.62
CA ARG A 110 -3.85 9.64 -6.39
C ARG A 110 -3.22 8.27 -6.59
N GLY A 111 -2.83 7.66 -5.48
CA GLY A 111 -2.16 6.37 -5.45
C GLY A 111 -0.68 6.47 -5.86
N GLY A 112 -0.12 5.33 -6.24
CA GLY A 112 1.30 5.19 -6.57
C GLY A 112 2.20 5.08 -5.34
N ALA A 113 3.50 5.07 -5.59
CA ALA A 113 4.51 4.71 -4.58
C ALA A 113 5.03 5.90 -3.75
N GLY A 114 4.49 7.10 -3.94
CA GLY A 114 5.05 8.35 -3.42
C GLY A 114 5.11 8.45 -1.90
N THR A 115 4.28 7.68 -1.18
CA THR A 115 4.07 7.82 0.27
C THR A 115 4.36 6.54 1.06
N GLY A 116 4.65 5.43 0.37
CA GLY A 116 4.85 4.11 1.01
C GLY A 116 3.56 3.52 1.59
N ASN A 117 2.40 3.98 1.12
CA ASN A 117 1.07 3.57 1.56
C ASN A 117 0.78 2.05 1.49
N GLN A 118 1.52 1.27 0.69
CA GLN A 118 1.41 -0.20 0.65
C GLN A 118 1.64 -0.88 2.02
N ARG A 119 2.23 -0.18 3.00
CA ARG A 119 2.38 -0.68 4.38
C ARG A 119 1.16 -0.46 5.28
N PHE A 120 0.18 0.31 4.82
CA PHE A 120 -1.03 0.65 5.55
C PHE A 120 -2.27 0.05 4.88
N ALA A 121 -3.37 -0.02 5.63
CA ALA A 121 -4.67 -0.33 5.06
C ALA A 121 -5.08 0.76 4.06
N PRO A 122 -5.88 0.43 3.03
CA PRO A 122 -6.34 -0.91 2.69
C PRO A 122 -5.30 -1.73 1.89
N LEU A 123 -4.29 -1.06 1.31
CA LEU A 123 -3.38 -1.67 0.34
C LEU A 123 -2.56 -2.84 0.92
N ASN A 124 -2.20 -2.79 2.19
CA ASN A 124 -1.47 -3.88 2.84
C ASN A 124 -2.25 -5.20 2.92
N SER A 125 -3.56 -5.17 2.64
CA SER A 125 -4.50 -6.29 2.74
C SER A 125 -5.34 -6.51 1.48
N TRP A 126 -5.07 -5.77 0.39
CA TRP A 126 -5.70 -6.05 -0.90
C TRP A 126 -5.38 -7.49 -1.37
N PRO A 127 -6.35 -8.21 -1.98
CA PRO A 127 -6.13 -9.55 -2.52
C PRO A 127 -4.93 -9.62 -3.46
N ASP A 128 -4.79 -8.63 -4.36
CA ASP A 128 -3.70 -8.59 -5.33
C ASP A 128 -2.34 -8.27 -4.67
N ASN A 129 -2.33 -7.78 -3.43
CA ASN A 129 -1.11 -7.61 -2.63
C ASN A 129 -0.80 -8.82 -1.75
N GLY A 130 -1.44 -9.96 -2.00
CA GLY A 130 -1.19 -11.22 -1.31
C GLY A 130 0.31 -11.53 -1.21
N ASN A 131 0.73 -11.85 0.02
CA ASN A 131 2.12 -12.15 0.42
C ASN A 131 3.15 -11.01 0.27
N LEU A 132 2.77 -9.81 -0.18
CA LEU A 132 3.70 -8.66 -0.20
C LEU A 132 4.01 -8.14 1.21
N ASP A 133 3.26 -8.55 2.23
CA ASP A 133 3.63 -8.35 3.63
C ASP A 133 4.95 -9.06 3.98
N LYS A 134 5.21 -10.23 3.38
CA LYS A 134 6.49 -10.96 3.51
C LYS A 134 7.62 -10.21 2.82
N ALA A 135 7.39 -9.68 1.62
CA ALA A 135 8.37 -8.86 0.89
C ALA A 135 8.78 -7.62 1.70
N ARG A 136 7.82 -6.88 2.25
CA ARG A 136 8.10 -5.73 3.14
C ARG A 136 8.83 -6.17 4.41
N ARG A 137 8.51 -7.34 4.96
CA ARG A 137 9.19 -7.89 6.14
C ARG A 137 10.65 -8.27 5.86
N LEU A 138 10.97 -8.79 4.68
CA LEU A 138 12.34 -9.08 4.25
C LEU A 138 13.21 -7.82 4.18
N LEU A 139 12.63 -6.67 3.84
CA LEU A 139 13.32 -5.38 3.80
C LEU A 139 13.54 -4.72 5.18
N TRP A 140 12.85 -5.20 6.22
CA TRP A 140 12.92 -4.58 7.55
C TRP A 140 14.34 -4.49 8.14
N PRO A 141 15.20 -5.53 8.08
CA PRO A 141 16.58 -5.42 8.57
C PRO A 141 17.37 -4.28 7.91
N ILE A 142 17.15 -4.05 6.61
CA ILE A 142 17.76 -2.94 5.87
C ILE A 142 17.19 -1.61 6.36
N LYS A 143 15.85 -1.48 6.46
CA LYS A 143 15.23 -0.26 7.01
C LYS A 143 15.75 0.06 8.41
N LYS A 144 15.92 -0.97 9.26
CA LYS A 144 16.46 -0.85 10.61
C LYS A 144 17.92 -0.39 10.60
N LYS A 145 18.76 -0.91 9.71
CA LYS A 145 20.18 -0.53 9.55
C LYS A 145 20.36 0.93 9.13
N TYR A 146 19.57 1.40 8.17
CA TYR A 146 19.70 2.76 7.62
C TYR A 146 18.86 3.81 8.34
N GLY A 147 17.86 3.38 9.13
CA GLY A 147 17.05 4.24 9.99
C GLY A 147 16.31 5.32 9.20
N ASN A 148 16.30 6.54 9.72
CA ASN A 148 15.56 7.66 9.12
C ASN A 148 16.21 8.22 7.84
N ARG A 149 17.41 7.75 7.46
CA ARG A 149 18.07 8.17 6.21
C ARG A 149 17.48 7.53 4.96
N ILE A 150 16.57 6.57 5.10
CA ILE A 150 15.81 5.98 4.00
C ILE A 150 14.36 5.78 4.46
N SER A 151 13.40 6.28 3.69
CA SER A 151 11.97 6.06 3.94
C SER A 151 11.55 4.66 3.47
N TRP A 152 10.44 4.14 3.99
CA TRP A 152 9.82 2.95 3.39
C TRP A 152 9.38 3.20 1.96
N ALA A 153 8.86 4.39 1.66
CA ALA A 153 8.44 4.79 0.33
C ALA A 153 9.56 4.64 -0.71
N ASP A 154 10.78 5.13 -0.41
CA ASP A 154 11.93 4.96 -1.30
C ASP A 154 12.47 3.53 -1.28
N LEU A 155 12.58 2.90 -0.10
CA LEU A 155 13.15 1.56 0.03
C LEU A 155 12.38 0.51 -0.77
N ILE A 156 11.05 0.57 -0.78
CA ILE A 156 10.20 -0.37 -1.50
C ILE A 156 10.50 -0.33 -3.01
N ILE A 157 10.63 0.87 -3.59
CA ILE A 157 10.88 1.03 -5.03
C ILE A 157 12.35 0.75 -5.36
N LEU A 158 13.27 1.17 -4.50
CA LEU A 158 14.69 0.87 -4.69
C LEU A 158 14.94 -0.64 -4.70
N ALA A 159 14.24 -1.41 -3.88
CA ALA A 159 14.35 -2.86 -3.87
C ALA A 159 13.98 -3.49 -5.22
N GLY A 160 12.92 -2.99 -5.88
CA GLY A 160 12.56 -3.42 -7.24
C GLY A 160 13.62 -3.05 -8.28
N ASN A 161 14.14 -1.82 -8.24
CA ASN A 161 15.22 -1.39 -9.13
C ASN A 161 16.50 -2.24 -8.96
N VAL A 162 16.93 -2.46 -7.70
CA VAL A 162 18.11 -3.27 -7.40
C VAL A 162 17.90 -4.73 -7.80
N ALA A 163 16.68 -5.28 -7.64
CA ALA A 163 16.36 -6.62 -8.11
C ALA A 163 16.52 -6.77 -9.64
N TYR A 164 16.08 -5.78 -10.42
CA TYR A 164 16.35 -5.79 -11.87
C TYR A 164 17.86 -5.76 -12.17
N GLU A 165 18.60 -4.90 -11.51
CA GLU A 165 20.06 -4.79 -11.69
C GLU A 165 20.80 -6.07 -11.30
N SER A 166 20.41 -6.73 -10.20
CA SER A 166 21.03 -7.98 -9.76
C SER A 166 20.73 -9.14 -10.71
N MET A 167 19.66 -9.06 -11.50
CA MET A 167 19.28 -10.03 -12.52
C MET A 167 19.73 -9.64 -13.94
N GLY A 168 20.66 -8.68 -14.06
CA GLY A 168 21.32 -8.33 -15.32
C GLY A 168 20.61 -7.26 -16.16
N PHE A 169 19.53 -6.65 -15.66
CA PHE A 169 18.86 -5.55 -16.36
C PHE A 169 19.42 -4.19 -15.93
N LYS A 170 19.89 -3.40 -16.89
CA LYS A 170 20.35 -2.03 -16.63
C LYS A 170 19.16 -1.08 -16.53
N THR A 171 18.83 -0.66 -15.30
CA THR A 171 17.79 0.35 -15.07
C THR A 171 18.22 1.73 -15.58
N PHE A 172 17.25 2.59 -15.89
CA PHE A 172 17.53 3.95 -16.38
C PHE A 172 18.10 4.87 -15.28
N GLY A 173 17.65 4.67 -14.04
CA GLY A 173 18.07 5.46 -12.88
C GLY A 173 17.09 5.31 -11.73
N PHE A 174 17.40 5.97 -10.61
CA PHE A 174 16.55 6.01 -9.43
C PHE A 174 16.70 7.37 -8.73
N ALA A 175 15.60 7.87 -8.15
CA ALA A 175 15.59 9.09 -7.36
C ALA A 175 14.98 8.82 -5.98
N PHE A 176 15.67 9.31 -4.95
CA PHE A 176 15.18 9.39 -3.58
C PHE A 176 14.36 10.67 -3.36
N GLY A 177 13.61 10.73 -2.27
CA GLY A 177 12.91 11.92 -1.80
C GLY A 177 11.44 11.70 -1.47
N ARG A 178 10.96 10.46 -1.46
CA ARG A 178 9.60 10.11 -1.03
C ARG A 178 9.53 10.07 0.48
N GLU A 179 8.67 10.87 1.08
CA GLU A 179 8.49 10.91 2.54
C GLU A 179 7.50 9.85 3.00
N ASP A 180 7.75 9.28 4.18
CA ASP A 180 6.84 8.31 4.80
C ASP A 180 5.62 9.03 5.40
N ILE A 181 4.43 8.51 5.17
CA ILE A 181 3.20 8.86 5.91
C ILE A 181 3.03 7.99 7.15
N TRP A 182 2.14 8.33 8.08
CA TRP A 182 2.03 7.63 9.37
C TRP A 182 0.70 6.94 9.63
N HIS A 183 -0.24 7.03 8.69
CA HIS A 183 -1.51 6.32 8.70
C HIS A 183 -2.08 6.27 7.26
N PRO A 184 -3.17 5.52 7.00
CA PRO A 184 -3.82 5.46 5.68
C PRO A 184 -4.21 6.82 5.09
N GLU A 185 -4.10 6.96 3.76
CA GLU A 185 -4.65 8.10 3.00
C GLU A 185 -6.17 7.92 2.85
N LYS A 186 -6.96 8.65 3.65
CA LYS A 186 -8.42 8.52 3.66
C LYS A 186 -9.11 9.27 2.50
N ASP A 187 -8.36 10.09 1.77
CA ASP A 187 -8.87 10.94 0.68
C ASP A 187 -8.96 10.19 -0.65
N ILE A 188 -8.50 8.94 -0.70
CA ILE A 188 -8.48 8.12 -1.89
C ILE A 188 -9.77 7.30 -2.03
N TYR A 189 -10.58 7.63 -3.04
CA TYR A 189 -11.77 6.85 -3.40
C TYR A 189 -11.40 5.63 -4.25
N TRP A 190 -11.37 4.43 -3.66
CA TRP A 190 -10.97 3.19 -4.35
C TRP A 190 -12.11 2.47 -5.10
N GLY A 191 -13.34 2.97 -4.99
CA GLY A 191 -14.57 2.37 -5.51
C GLY A 191 -15.62 2.22 -4.41
N SER A 192 -16.88 2.02 -4.82
CA SER A 192 -18.03 1.91 -3.90
C SER A 192 -18.36 0.49 -3.45
N GLU A 193 -17.73 -0.53 -4.05
CA GLU A 193 -18.01 -1.93 -3.74
C GLU A 193 -17.77 -2.27 -2.27
N LYS A 194 -18.56 -3.20 -1.74
CA LYS A 194 -18.44 -3.70 -0.35
C LYS A 194 -17.76 -5.06 -0.24
N GLU A 195 -17.42 -5.66 -1.37
CA GLU A 195 -16.77 -6.97 -1.46
C GLU A 195 -15.49 -6.87 -2.30
N TRP A 196 -14.47 -7.63 -1.91
CA TRP A 196 -13.25 -7.77 -2.69
C TRP A 196 -13.52 -8.52 -3.98
N LEU A 197 -12.92 -8.07 -5.09
CA LEU A 197 -13.02 -8.74 -6.39
C LEU A 197 -14.47 -8.93 -6.88
N ALA A 198 -15.38 -8.05 -6.45
CA ALA A 198 -16.78 -8.12 -6.82
C ALA A 198 -16.95 -8.14 -8.36
N PRO A 199 -17.74 -9.08 -8.91
CA PRO A 199 -18.02 -9.14 -10.34
C PRO A 199 -18.69 -7.87 -10.87
N SER A 200 -18.55 -7.61 -12.17
CA SER A 200 -19.29 -6.51 -12.83
C SER A 200 -20.80 -6.72 -12.70
N GLY A 201 -21.53 -5.66 -12.34
CA GLY A 201 -22.97 -5.71 -12.10
C GLY A 201 -23.39 -6.00 -10.65
N SER A 202 -22.44 -6.27 -9.74
CA SER A 202 -22.73 -6.34 -8.30
C SER A 202 -23.15 -4.99 -7.72
N GLU A 203 -23.66 -4.98 -6.48
CA GLU A 203 -24.00 -3.75 -5.76
C GLU A 203 -22.77 -2.83 -5.65
N GLY A 204 -22.96 -1.54 -6.00
CA GLY A 204 -21.87 -0.56 -6.03
C GLY A 204 -20.85 -0.79 -7.14
N SER A 205 -21.23 -1.50 -8.22
CA SER A 205 -20.34 -1.78 -9.35
C SER A 205 -19.74 -0.52 -9.94
N ARG A 206 -18.42 -0.53 -10.13
CA ARG A 206 -17.67 0.49 -10.90
C ARG A 206 -17.97 0.55 -12.40
N TYR A 207 -18.84 -0.31 -12.91
CA TYR A 207 -19.18 -0.34 -14.33
C TYR A 207 -20.60 0.15 -14.56
N SER A 208 -20.75 0.98 -15.59
CA SER A 208 -22.05 1.43 -16.09
C SER A 208 -22.15 1.22 -17.61
N GLY A 209 -23.33 1.45 -18.19
CA GLY A 209 -23.53 1.35 -19.64
C GLY A 209 -23.11 -0.01 -20.22
N GLN A 210 -22.26 0.03 -21.26
CA GLN A 210 -21.71 -1.17 -21.92
C GLN A 210 -20.31 -1.55 -21.41
N ARG A 211 -20.05 -1.38 -20.11
CA ARG A 211 -18.74 -1.52 -19.42
C ARG A 211 -17.86 -0.27 -19.42
N ASP A 212 -18.50 0.89 -19.27
CA ASP A 212 -17.80 2.13 -18.98
C ASP A 212 -17.31 2.09 -17.52
N LEU A 213 -15.98 2.05 -17.34
CA LEU A 213 -15.35 2.10 -16.02
C LEU A 213 -15.52 3.50 -15.41
N GLU A 214 -16.02 3.56 -14.18
CA GLU A 214 -16.25 4.79 -13.44
C GLU A 214 -14.96 5.61 -13.29
N ASN A 215 -14.99 6.87 -13.70
CA ASN A 215 -13.93 7.84 -13.42
C ASN A 215 -14.03 8.26 -11.94
N PRO A 216 -12.96 8.21 -11.12
CA PRO A 216 -11.53 8.16 -11.47
C PRO A 216 -10.85 6.81 -11.25
N LEU A 217 -11.55 5.69 -11.36
CA LEU A 217 -10.99 4.36 -11.13
C LEU A 217 -10.09 3.93 -12.30
N ALA A 218 -9.05 3.17 -11.97
CA ALA A 218 -8.05 2.67 -12.93
C ALA A 218 -7.81 1.15 -12.82
N ALA A 219 -8.66 0.45 -12.07
CA ALA A 219 -8.64 -0.99 -11.91
C ALA A 219 -10.03 -1.57 -12.16
N VAL A 220 -10.10 -2.78 -12.71
CA VAL A 220 -11.36 -3.43 -13.10
C VAL A 220 -12.15 -4.01 -11.94
N MET A 221 -11.52 -4.18 -10.77
CA MET A 221 -12.17 -4.71 -9.56
C MET A 221 -11.55 -4.10 -8.30
N MET A 222 -12.34 -4.05 -7.23
CA MET A 222 -11.88 -3.61 -5.92
C MET A 222 -10.83 -4.60 -5.40
N GLY A 223 -9.63 -4.10 -5.07
CA GLY A 223 -8.54 -4.92 -4.54
C GLY A 223 -7.55 -5.45 -5.58
N LEU A 224 -7.72 -5.13 -6.87
CA LEU A 224 -6.72 -5.36 -7.92
C LEU A 224 -5.90 -4.10 -8.20
N ILE A 225 -4.67 -4.29 -8.68
CA ILE A 225 -3.85 -3.18 -9.18
C ILE A 225 -4.40 -2.69 -10.53
N TYR A 226 -4.70 -3.62 -11.46
CA TYR A 226 -5.21 -3.26 -12.80
C TYR A 226 -6.34 -4.16 -13.28
N VAL A 227 -6.02 -5.38 -13.73
CA VAL A 227 -6.94 -6.30 -14.43
C VAL A 227 -7.00 -7.67 -13.78
N ASN A 228 -8.07 -8.42 -14.03
CA ASN A 228 -8.20 -9.81 -13.58
C ASN A 228 -7.23 -10.70 -14.37
N PRO A 229 -6.28 -11.41 -13.73
CA PRO A 229 -5.40 -12.34 -14.43
C PRO A 229 -6.13 -13.56 -15.04
N GLU A 230 -7.35 -13.87 -14.60
CA GLU A 230 -8.15 -15.01 -15.09
C GLU A 230 -9.11 -14.67 -16.23
N GLY A 231 -9.21 -13.40 -16.63
CA GLY A 231 -10.16 -12.92 -17.63
C GLY A 231 -11.41 -12.29 -17.04
#